data_AF-A0AAN4R2A5-F1
#
_entry.id   AF-A0AAN4R2A5-F1
#
_cell.length_a   1.000
_cell.length_b   1.000
_cell.length_c   1.000
_cell.angle_alpha   90.00
_cell.angle_beta   90.00
_cell.angle_gamma   90.00
#
_symmetry.space_group_name_H-M   'P 1'
#
loop_
_entity.id
_entity.type
_entity.pdbx_description
1 polymer ?
#
loop_
_entity_poly.entity_id
_entity_poly.type
_entity_poly.pdbx_seq_one_letter_code
_entity_poly.pdbx_strand_id
1 'polypeptide(L)'
;MGLLAFDTQTTFFKQVANRVLAAGSNSGDDITVTCSPGITPMLTVISGTHDAQKSGGHNHALANGSSYIAYDLYTDSSFATVVQNNTPISLTAHDSTFTVGLFGRAFGADATSPLQAGDYADTINVTISF
;
A
#
# COMPACT_ATOMS: atom_id res chain seq x y z
N MET A 1 2.23 -13.00 3.82
CA MET A 1 2.77 -11.63 3.69
C MET A 1 2.24 -11.04 2.39
N GLY A 2 2.18 -9.70 2.28
CA GLY A 2 1.72 -9.00 1.07
C GLY A 2 2.87 -8.26 0.37
N LEU A 3 2.70 -7.92 -0.91
CA LEU A 3 3.61 -7.08 -1.67
C LEU A 3 2.82 -6.06 -2.52
N LEU A 4 3.26 -4.81 -2.49
CA LEU A 4 2.84 -3.76 -3.42
C LEU A 4 4.07 -3.34 -4.25
N ALA A 5 4.07 -3.67 -5.53
CA ALA A 5 5.12 -3.28 -6.45
C ALA A 5 4.63 -2.15 -7.36
N PHE A 6 5.33 -1.01 -7.36
CA PHE A 6 5.05 0.08 -8.31
C PHE A 6 5.82 -0.06 -9.64
N ASP A 7 6.51 -1.19 -9.82
CA ASP A 7 7.32 -1.54 -10.98
C ASP A 7 8.39 -0.49 -11.33
N THR A 8 9.12 -0.70 -12.42
CA THR A 8 10.15 0.23 -12.87
C THR A 8 9.52 1.48 -13.47
N GLN A 9 9.90 2.64 -12.93
CA GLN A 9 9.50 3.95 -13.42
C GLN A 9 10.71 4.77 -13.87
N THR A 10 10.48 5.81 -14.67
CA THR A 10 11.51 6.82 -14.94
C THR A 10 11.75 7.68 -13.69
N THR A 11 12.84 8.45 -13.64
CA THR A 11 13.13 9.31 -12.49
C THR A 11 12.22 10.54 -12.36
N PHE A 12 11.24 10.74 -13.26
CA PHE A 12 10.36 11.92 -13.29
C PHE A 12 8.89 11.55 -13.62
N PHE A 13 8.41 10.43 -13.08
CA PHE A 13 7.00 10.04 -13.21
C PHE A 13 6.10 10.89 -12.30
N LYS A 14 4.86 11.16 -12.75
CA LYS A 14 3.88 11.91 -11.92
C LYS A 14 3.25 11.03 -10.85
N GLN A 15 2.60 9.96 -11.29
CA GLN A 15 1.91 9.01 -10.42
C GLN A 15 1.99 7.62 -11.03
N VAL A 16 2.11 6.61 -10.17
CA VAL A 16 1.98 5.21 -10.53
C VAL A 16 1.12 4.53 -9.48
N ALA A 17 0.28 3.59 -9.90
CA ALA A 17 -0.56 2.85 -8.99
C ALA A 17 -0.51 1.35 -9.29
N ASN A 18 -0.69 0.57 -8.25
CA ASN A 18 -0.85 -0.89 -8.35
C ASN A 18 -1.70 -1.40 -7.18
N ARG A 19 -1.95 -2.71 -7.14
CA ARG A 19 -2.65 -3.37 -6.03
C ARG A 19 -1.71 -4.19 -5.17
N VAL A 20 -2.09 -4.38 -3.92
CA VAL A 20 -1.41 -5.28 -2.98
C VAL A 20 -1.74 -6.73 -3.37
N LEU A 21 -0.71 -7.55 -3.52
CA LEU A 21 -0.83 -8.97 -3.85
C LEU A 21 -0.34 -9.84 -2.69
N ALA A 22 -0.79 -11.08 -2.65
CA ALA A 22 -0.19 -12.09 -1.79
C ALA A 22 1.29 -12.32 -2.18
N ALA A 23 2.19 -12.40 -1.20
CA ALA A 23 3.61 -12.64 -1.46
C ALA A 23 3.83 -13.97 -2.21
N GLY A 24 4.63 -13.94 -3.27
CA GLY A 24 4.88 -15.09 -4.15
C GLY A 24 3.84 -15.27 -5.27
N SER A 25 2.79 -14.46 -5.30
CA SER A 25 1.86 -14.37 -6.41
C SER A 25 2.48 -13.58 -7.56
N ASN A 26 2.81 -14.27 -8.66
CA ASN A 26 3.10 -13.63 -9.96
C ASN A 26 1.82 -13.48 -10.80
N SER A 27 0.70 -14.02 -10.32
CA SER A 27 -0.56 -14.24 -11.05
C SER A 27 -1.69 -13.30 -10.63
N GLY A 28 -1.48 -12.45 -9.61
CA GLY A 28 -2.43 -11.41 -9.25
C GLY A 28 -3.42 -11.75 -8.14
N ASP A 29 -3.16 -12.80 -7.37
CA ASP A 29 -3.96 -13.18 -6.22
C ASP A 29 -3.78 -12.19 -5.05
N ASP A 30 -4.91 -11.77 -4.47
CA ASP A 30 -4.96 -10.92 -3.27
C ASP A 30 -4.70 -11.75 -2.00
N ILE A 31 -4.40 -11.07 -0.88
CA ILE A 31 -4.29 -11.74 0.41
C ILE A 31 -5.70 -12.10 0.90
N THR A 32 -5.91 -13.34 1.32
CA THR A 32 -7.17 -13.81 1.88
C THR A 32 -7.02 -14.24 3.34
N VAL A 33 -8.10 -14.08 4.10
CA VAL A 33 -8.24 -14.46 5.50
C VAL A 33 -9.52 -15.27 5.63
N THR A 34 -9.43 -16.51 6.09
CA THR A 34 -10.63 -17.33 6.35
C THR A 34 -10.97 -17.25 7.83
N CYS A 35 -12.20 -16.88 8.14
CA CYS A 35 -12.71 -16.78 9.51
C CYS A 35 -13.82 -17.80 9.76
N SER A 36 -14.05 -18.16 11.02
CA SER A 36 -15.22 -18.94 11.42
C SER A 36 -16.51 -18.15 11.20
N PRO A 37 -17.68 -18.81 11.03
CA PRO A 37 -18.95 -18.12 10.85
C PRO A 37 -19.24 -17.14 11.99
N GLY A 38 -19.64 -15.91 11.64
CA GLY A 38 -19.99 -14.85 12.60
C GLY A 38 -18.84 -13.95 13.04
N ILE A 39 -17.62 -14.17 12.55
CA ILE A 39 -16.46 -13.30 12.80
C ILE A 39 -16.19 -12.45 11.56
N THR A 40 -16.10 -11.13 11.75
CA THR A 40 -15.76 -10.17 10.68
C THR A 40 -14.41 -9.52 11.01
N PRO A 41 -13.33 -9.90 10.31
CA PRO A 41 -12.02 -9.32 10.57
C PRO A 41 -11.97 -7.84 10.17
N MET A 42 -11.20 -7.06 10.92
CA MET A 42 -10.80 -5.70 10.56
C MET A 42 -9.29 -5.65 10.35
N LEU A 43 -8.86 -4.96 9.30
CA LEU A 43 -7.45 -4.66 9.08
C LEU A 43 -7.16 -3.24 9.55
N THR A 44 -6.03 -3.03 10.19
CA THR A 44 -5.54 -1.70 10.56
C THR A 44 -4.10 -1.56 10.06
N VAL A 45 -3.85 -0.53 9.26
CA VAL A 45 -2.48 -0.11 8.94
C VAL A 45 -1.94 0.69 10.12
N ILE A 46 -0.81 0.27 10.69
CA ILE A 46 -0.24 0.89 11.89
C ILE A 46 0.75 1.99 11.51
N SER A 47 1.74 1.63 10.70
CA SER A 47 2.83 2.53 10.27
C SER A 47 3.63 1.93 9.12
N GLY A 48 4.24 2.79 8.31
CA GLY A 48 5.38 2.47 7.46
C GLY A 48 6.71 2.77 8.15
N THR A 49 7.79 2.20 7.61
CA THR A 49 9.15 2.38 8.15
C THR A 49 9.65 3.81 7.94
N HIS A 50 9.16 4.49 6.91
CA HIS A 50 9.59 5.85 6.54
C HIS A 50 8.45 6.89 6.60
N ASP A 51 7.42 6.66 7.42
CA ASP A 51 6.31 7.61 7.57
C ASP A 51 6.76 8.99 8.08
N ALA A 52 7.92 9.09 8.72
CA ALA A 52 8.47 10.38 9.15
C ALA A 52 8.99 11.23 7.98
N GLN A 53 9.22 10.63 6.80
CA GLN A 53 9.74 11.28 5.59
C GLN A 53 8.70 11.43 4.48
N LYS A 54 7.43 11.11 4.77
CA LYS A 54 6.32 11.40 3.87
C LYS A 54 6.21 12.90 3.58
N SER A 55 5.72 13.22 2.39
CA SER A 55 5.57 14.59 1.89
C SER A 55 4.24 14.76 1.18
N GLY A 56 3.90 15.98 0.75
CA GLY A 56 2.70 16.24 -0.06
C GLY A 56 1.34 15.96 0.62
N GLY A 57 1.32 15.70 1.93
CA GLY A 57 0.11 15.32 2.66
C GLY A 57 -0.25 13.83 2.55
N HIS A 58 0.64 13.01 2.01
CA HIS A 58 0.48 11.55 1.90
C HIS A 58 0.84 10.85 3.22
N ASN A 59 0.50 9.57 3.34
CA ASN A 59 0.61 8.81 4.59
C ASN A 59 1.92 8.04 4.77
N HIS A 60 2.57 7.66 3.67
CA HIS A 60 3.75 6.78 3.69
C HIS A 60 4.83 7.26 2.73
N ALA A 61 6.03 6.70 2.85
CA ALA A 61 7.13 6.97 1.93
C ALA A 61 7.96 5.71 1.63
N LEU A 62 8.29 5.51 0.35
CA LEU A 62 9.34 4.60 -0.08
C LEU A 62 10.68 5.29 0.05
N ALA A 63 11.74 4.57 0.40
CA ALA A 63 13.07 5.14 0.57
C ALA A 63 14.13 4.48 -0.31
N ASN A 64 15.03 5.31 -0.86
CA ASN A 64 16.31 4.93 -1.42
C ASN A 64 17.38 5.85 -0.81
N GLY A 65 18.09 5.38 0.22
CA GLY A 65 19.02 6.22 0.98
C GLY A 65 18.31 7.43 1.60
N SER A 66 18.70 8.64 1.18
CA SER A 66 18.08 9.90 1.63
C SER A 66 17.00 10.43 0.68
N SER A 67 16.66 9.69 -0.38
CA SER A 67 15.59 10.04 -1.30
C SER A 67 14.31 9.30 -0.95
N TYR A 68 13.18 10.00 -1.05
CA TYR A 68 11.88 9.47 -0.64
C TYR A 68 10.82 9.69 -1.72
N ILE A 69 9.92 8.72 -1.88
CA ILE A 69 8.74 8.81 -2.76
C ILE A 69 7.52 8.62 -1.90
N ALA A 70 6.66 9.64 -1.84
CA ALA A 70 5.43 9.58 -1.06
C ALA A 70 4.40 8.66 -1.73
N TYR A 71 3.62 7.93 -0.94
CA TYR A 71 2.51 7.11 -1.43
C TYR A 71 1.39 7.01 -0.41
N ASP A 72 0.21 6.62 -0.90
CA ASP A 72 -0.96 6.32 -0.11
C ASP A 72 -1.49 4.92 -0.43
N LEU A 73 -2.14 4.32 0.56
CA LEU A 73 -2.93 3.09 0.41
C LEU A 73 -4.42 3.45 0.33
N TYR A 74 -5.19 2.63 -0.39
CA TYR A 74 -6.60 2.85 -0.68
C TYR A 74 -7.38 1.54 -0.57
N THR A 75 -8.65 1.62 -0.19
CA THR A 75 -9.56 0.45 -0.13
C THR A 75 -10.28 0.19 -1.45
N ASP A 76 -10.07 1.03 -2.45
CA ASP A 76 -10.74 0.97 -3.75
C ASP A 76 -9.79 1.30 -4.91
N SER A 77 -10.14 0.81 -6.09
CA SER A 77 -9.34 0.98 -7.32
C SER A 77 -9.54 2.34 -8.00
N SER A 78 -10.51 3.16 -7.54
CA SER A 78 -10.67 4.54 -8.00
C SER A 78 -9.84 5.54 -7.19
N PHE A 79 -9.12 5.06 -6.16
CA PHE A 79 -8.29 5.85 -5.26
C PHE A 79 -9.09 6.95 -4.55
N ALA A 80 -10.35 6.68 -4.22
CA ALA A 80 -11.26 7.61 -3.56
C ALA A 80 -11.14 7.57 -2.03
N THR A 81 -10.91 6.38 -1.47
CA THR A 81 -10.90 6.15 -0.02
C THR A 81 -9.49 5.83 0.45
N VAL A 82 -8.82 6.85 0.99
CA VAL A 82 -7.46 6.70 1.54
C VAL A 82 -7.52 5.93 2.86
N VAL A 83 -6.64 4.95 3.02
CA VAL A 83 -6.41 4.25 4.28
C VAL A 83 -5.54 5.13 5.18
N GLN A 84 -6.08 5.49 6.33
CA GLN A 84 -5.36 6.26 7.34
C GLN A 84 -4.72 5.32 8.36
N ASN A 85 -3.51 5.66 8.82
CA ASN A 85 -2.88 4.92 9.92
C ASN A 85 -3.79 4.89 11.16
N ASN A 86 -3.81 3.76 11.83
CA ASN A 86 -4.57 3.50 13.05
C ASN A 86 -6.08 3.64 12.89
N THR A 87 -6.60 3.60 11.65
CA THR A 87 -8.03 3.53 11.36
C THR A 87 -8.38 2.12 10.88
N PRO A 88 -9.24 1.38 11.59
CA PRO A 88 -9.70 0.07 11.16
C PRO A 88 -10.49 0.16 9.85
N ILE A 89 -10.23 -0.78 8.95
CA ILE A 89 -10.98 -0.98 7.71
C ILE A 89 -11.60 -2.37 7.69
N SER A 90 -12.85 -2.45 7.25
CA SER A 90 -13.53 -3.72 7.02
C SER A 90 -12.99 -4.38 5.77
N LEU A 91 -12.78 -5.70 5.83
CA LEU A 91 -12.40 -6.48 4.66
C LEU A 91 -13.62 -6.91 3.84
N THR A 92 -13.44 -7.05 2.54
CA THR A 92 -14.51 -7.53 1.64
C THR A 92 -14.71 -9.02 1.83
N ALA A 93 -15.94 -9.45 2.12
CA ALA A 93 -16.28 -10.85 2.36
C ALA A 93 -16.83 -11.55 1.10
N HIS A 94 -16.41 -12.79 0.90
CA HIS A 94 -17.09 -13.79 0.08
C HIS A 94 -17.24 -15.06 0.93
N ASP A 95 -18.47 -15.35 1.35
CA ASP A 95 -18.78 -16.40 2.33
C ASP A 95 -17.94 -16.23 3.62
N SER A 96 -17.11 -17.23 3.98
CA SER A 96 -16.22 -17.20 5.14
C SER A 96 -14.80 -16.69 4.82
N THR A 97 -14.56 -16.22 3.59
CA THR A 97 -13.26 -15.75 3.12
C THR A 97 -13.30 -14.24 2.92
N PHE A 98 -12.33 -13.55 3.51
CA PHE A 98 -12.19 -12.11 3.45
C PHE A 98 -10.94 -11.74 2.65
N THR A 99 -11.06 -10.80 1.73
CA THR A 99 -9.96 -10.36 0.87
C THR A 99 -9.43 -9.01 1.32
N VAL A 100 -8.10 -8.90 1.41
CA VAL A 100 -7.40 -7.63 1.62
C VAL A 100 -7.21 -6.95 0.26
N GLY A 101 -8.27 -6.29 -0.20
CA GLY A 101 -8.29 -5.53 -1.46
C GLY A 101 -7.71 -4.13 -1.28
N LEU A 102 -6.39 -4.04 -1.05
CA LEU A 102 -5.69 -2.76 -0.93
C LEU A 102 -5.04 -2.35 -2.25
N PHE A 103 -5.13 -1.06 -2.55
CA PHE A 103 -4.47 -0.43 -3.69
C PHE A 103 -3.48 0.60 -3.18
N GLY A 104 -2.44 0.88 -3.96
CA GLY A 104 -1.48 1.92 -3.63
C GLY A 104 -1.26 2.85 -4.79
N ARG A 105 -0.97 4.12 -4.49
CA ARG A 105 -0.55 5.11 -5.48
C ARG A 105 0.66 5.89 -4.95
N ALA A 106 1.75 5.83 -5.69
CA ALA A 106 2.96 6.60 -5.43
C ALA A 106 2.98 7.88 -6.27
N PHE A 107 3.55 8.93 -5.70
CA PHE A 107 3.63 10.27 -6.26
C PHE A 107 5.10 10.62 -6.47
N GLY A 108 5.52 10.63 -7.74
CA GLY A 108 6.91 10.82 -8.11
C GLY A 108 7.31 12.29 -8.19
N ALA A 109 8.35 12.56 -8.98
CA ALA A 109 8.87 13.91 -9.18
C ALA A 109 8.64 14.40 -10.60
N ASP A 110 8.80 15.70 -10.82
CA ASP A 110 8.83 16.28 -12.17
C ASP A 110 10.23 16.26 -12.79
N ALA A 111 10.31 16.67 -14.05
CA ALA A 111 11.56 16.71 -14.80
C ALA A 111 12.56 17.78 -14.32
N THR A 112 12.14 18.72 -13.48
CA THR A 112 13.01 19.80 -12.97
C THR A 112 13.74 19.43 -11.68
N SER A 113 13.25 18.41 -10.96
CA SER A 113 13.90 17.84 -9.79
C SER A 113 13.74 16.31 -9.77
N PRO A 114 14.43 15.58 -10.66
CA PRO A 114 14.24 14.14 -10.81
C PRO A 114 14.68 13.37 -9.55
N LEU A 115 14.03 12.23 -9.33
CA LEU A 115 14.38 11.25 -8.32
C LEU A 115 15.75 10.62 -8.61
N GLN A 116 16.44 10.19 -7.55
CA GLN A 116 17.64 9.37 -7.69
C GLN A 116 17.26 8.03 -8.33
N ALA A 117 18.10 7.51 -9.22
CA ALA A 117 17.91 6.17 -9.76
C ALA A 117 18.22 5.11 -8.68
N GLY A 118 17.35 4.10 -8.57
CA GLY A 118 17.54 2.98 -7.65
C GLY A 118 16.22 2.40 -7.16
N ASP A 119 16.32 1.37 -6.32
CA ASP A 119 15.16 0.71 -5.73
C ASP A 119 14.68 1.47 -4.50
N TYR A 120 13.39 1.80 -4.49
CA TYR A 120 12.73 2.45 -3.36
C TYR A 120 11.85 1.44 -2.64
N ALA A 121 12.02 1.32 -1.33
CA ALA A 121 11.27 0.34 -0.54
C ALA A 121 10.72 0.92 0.76
N ASP A 122 9.65 0.32 1.25
CA ASP A 122 9.06 0.57 2.57
C ASP A 122 8.52 -0.75 3.13
N THR A 123 8.38 -0.83 4.44
CA THR A 123 7.71 -1.96 5.12
C THR A 123 6.57 -1.41 5.94
N ILE A 124 5.35 -1.86 5.61
CA ILE A 124 4.12 -1.48 6.29
C ILE A 124 3.75 -2.52 7.34
N ASN A 125 3.59 -2.06 8.57
CA ASN A 125 3.06 -2.83 9.69
C ASN A 125 1.53 -2.79 9.66
N VAL A 126 0.91 -3.97 9.65
CA VAL A 126 -0.55 -4.13 9.70
C VAL A 126 -0.94 -5.04 10.84
N THR A 127 -2.12 -4.82 11.39
CA THR A 127 -2.76 -5.70 12.38
C THR A 127 -4.10 -6.15 11.84
N ILE A 128 -4.45 -7.40 12.10
CA ILE A 128 -5.78 -7.95 11.84
C ILE A 128 -6.41 -8.29 13.19
N SER A 129 -7.60 -7.75 13.45
CA SER A 129 -8.42 -8.05 14.62
C SER A 129 -9.69 -8.81 14.22
N PHE A 130 -10.25 -9.59 15.15
CA PHE A 130 -11.36 -10.51 14.93
C PHE A 130 -12.48 -10.28 15.94
#